data_AF-A0A498HGD2-F1
#
_entry.id   AF-A0A498HGD2-F1
#
_cell.length_a   1.000
_cell.length_b   1.000
_cell.length_c   1.000
_cell.angle_alpha   90.00
_cell.angle_beta   90.00
_cell.angle_gamma   90.00
#
_symmetry.space_group_name_H-M   'P 1'
#
loop_
_entity.id
_entity.type
_entity.pdbx_description
1 polymer ?
#
loop_
_entity_poly.entity_id
_entity_poly.type
_entity_poly.pdbx_seq_one_letter_code
_entity_poly.pdbx_strand_id
1 'polypeptide(L)' 'MGRSGREFAQKVKRSVAWVNKSSDFLKDQCHVPESWWVENNKGWCLMRTAESGCWLRRQMRTYQ' A
#
# COMPACT_ATOMS: atom_id res chain seq x y z
N MET A 1 -19.49 -14.86 28.16
CA MET A 1 -18.49 -15.10 27.08
C MET A 1 -17.17 -14.50 27.54
N GLY A 2 -16.30 -15.31 28.13
CA GLY A 2 -15.11 -14.83 28.87
C GLY A 2 -13.95 -14.50 27.92
N ARG A 3 -13.52 -13.23 27.92
CA ARG A 3 -12.20 -12.85 27.40
C ARG A 3 -11.21 -13.04 28.55
N SER A 4 -10.47 -14.16 28.53
CA SER A 4 -9.36 -14.36 29.45
C SER A 4 -8.34 -13.23 29.26
N GLY A 5 -8.00 -12.56 30.37
CA GLY A 5 -7.29 -11.29 30.43
C GLY A 5 -5.81 -11.34 30.03
N ARG A 6 -5.52 -11.63 28.76
CA ARG A 6 -4.19 -11.44 28.20
C ARG A 6 -4.15 -10.10 27.47
N GLU A 7 -3.25 -9.23 27.91
CA GLU A 7 -2.97 -7.97 27.22
C GLU A 7 -2.24 -8.26 25.90
N PHE A 8 -2.64 -7.56 24.85
CA PHE A 8 -1.92 -7.62 23.57
C PHE A 8 -0.77 -6.62 23.59
N ALA A 9 0.44 -7.12 23.33
CA ALA A 9 1.62 -6.28 23.16
C ALA A 9 2.39 -6.70 21.92
N GLN A 10 2.92 -5.72 21.18
CA GLN A 10 3.68 -5.98 19.98
C GLN A 10 5.07 -6.54 20.31
N LYS A 11 5.34 -7.80 19.96
CA LYS A 11 6.64 -8.45 20.22
C LYS A 11 7.80 -7.91 19.36
N VAL A 12 7.49 -7.25 18.24
CA VAL A 12 8.48 -6.74 17.28
C VAL A 12 8.07 -5.35 16.80
N LYS A 13 9.03 -4.45 16.57
CA LYS A 13 8.73 -3.09 16.07
C LYS A 13 8.39 -3.13 14.57
N ARG A 14 7.16 -3.50 14.22
CA ARG A 14 6.63 -3.40 12.84
C ARG A 14 5.66 -2.23 12.73
N SER A 15 5.73 -1.47 11.64
CA SER A 15 4.78 -0.38 11.44
C SER A 15 3.36 -0.93 11.27
N VAL A 16 2.42 -0.41 12.07
CA VAL A 16 0.99 -0.75 11.97
C VAL A 16 0.37 -0.27 10.67
N ALA A 17 0.96 0.75 10.01
CA ALA A 17 0.46 1.30 8.75
C ALA A 17 0.38 0.26 7.61
N TRP A 18 1.14 -0.83 7.70
CA TRP A 18 1.06 -1.95 6.76
C TRP A 18 -0.30 -2.64 6.73
N VAL A 19 -1.10 -2.54 7.79
CA VAL A 19 -2.47 -3.06 7.81
C VAL A 19 -3.30 -2.43 6.69
N ASN A 20 -3.18 -1.11 6.49
CA ASN A 20 -3.89 -0.38 5.44
C ASN A 20 -3.27 -0.53 4.04
N LYS A 21 -2.33 -1.47 3.84
CA LYS A 21 -1.79 -1.77 2.50
C LYS A 21 -2.93 -2.01 1.50
N SER A 22 -3.96 -2.74 1.91
CA SER A 22 -5.17 -3.04 1.12
C SER A 22 -6.44 -2.96 1.97
N SER A 23 -6.46 -2.12 3.01
CA SER A 23 -7.61 -1.92 3.91
C SER A 23 -7.68 -0.48 4.42
N ASP A 24 -8.69 -0.13 5.23
CA ASP A 24 -8.98 1.21 5.74
C ASP A 24 -9.03 1.31 7.29
N PHE A 25 -8.74 0.22 8.01
CA PHE A 25 -8.95 0.11 9.46
C PHE A 25 -8.29 1.19 10.32
N LEU A 26 -7.17 1.75 9.86
CA LEU A 26 -6.36 2.72 10.61
C LEU A 26 -6.55 4.18 10.15
N LYS A 27 -7.54 4.47 9.29
CA LYS A 27 -7.75 5.80 8.71
C LYS A 27 -8.11 6.86 9.75
N ASP A 28 -9.08 6.58 10.61
CA ASP A 28 -9.61 7.58 11.55
C ASP A 28 -8.74 7.72 12.80
N GLN A 29 -8.28 6.60 13.36
CA GLN A 29 -7.55 6.59 14.62
C GLN A 29 -6.05 6.87 14.48
N CYS A 30 -5.45 6.49 13.36
CA CYS A 30 -4.01 6.60 13.14
C CYS A 30 -3.64 7.45 11.91
N HIS A 31 -4.63 8.03 11.22
CA HIS A 31 -4.43 8.85 10.02
C HIS A 31 -3.63 8.16 8.92
N VAL A 32 -3.71 6.83 8.84
CA VAL A 32 -3.08 6.06 7.76
C VAL A 32 -4.04 6.01 6.58
N PRO A 33 -3.65 6.44 5.37
CA PRO A 33 -4.54 6.39 4.21
C PRO A 33 -5.04 4.97 3.93
N GLU A 34 -6.26 4.86 3.43
CA GLU A 34 -6.84 3.58 3.03
C GLU A 34 -6.17 3.03 1.77
N SER A 35 -6.03 1.71 1.68
CA SER A 35 -5.53 0.98 0.51
C SER A 35 -4.34 1.67 -0.17
N TRP A 36 -3.39 2.15 0.65
CA TRP A 36 -2.40 3.13 0.20
C TRP A 36 -1.35 2.55 -0.74
N TRP A 37 -1.22 1.22 -0.78
CA TRP A 37 -0.27 0.60 -1.67
C TRP A 37 -0.80 0.58 -3.10
N VAL A 38 -0.13 1.37 -3.93
CA VAL A 38 -0.32 1.40 -5.36
C VAL A 38 1.04 1.56 -6.03
N GLU A 39 1.20 1.03 -7.24
CA GLU A 39 2.40 1.35 -8.02
C GLU A 39 2.50 2.86 -8.26
N ASN A 40 3.72 3.38 -8.29
CA ASN A 40 3.93 4.78 -8.59
C ASN A 40 3.25 5.14 -9.92
N ASN A 41 2.47 6.22 -9.92
CA ASN A 41 1.62 6.64 -11.04
C ASN A 41 0.75 5.52 -11.64
N LYS A 42 0.35 4.51 -10.86
CA LYS A 42 -0.42 3.34 -11.33
C LYS A 42 0.26 2.62 -12.51
N GLY A 43 1.59 2.63 -12.54
CA GLY A 43 2.40 2.00 -13.59
C GLY A 43 2.59 2.85 -14.84
N TRP A 44 2.17 4.12 -14.85
CA TRP A 44 2.46 5.05 -15.93
C TRP A 44 3.86 5.65 -15.79
N CYS A 45 4.62 5.60 -16.87
CA CYS A 45 5.97 6.15 -16.96
C CYS A 45 6.05 7.12 -18.14
N LEU A 46 6.75 8.24 -17.95
CA LEU A 46 7.13 9.12 -19.06
C LEU A 46 8.18 8.43 -19.91
N MET A 47 8.00 8.47 -21.23
CA MET A 47 9.03 7.98 -22.16
C MET A 47 10.26 8.91 -22.07
N ARG A 48 11.46 8.32 -22.00
CA ARG A 48 12.72 9.06 -21.76
C ARG A 48 13.21 9.82 -23.00
N THR A 49 12.73 9.47 -24.20
CA THR A 49 13.08 10.16 -25.45
C THR A 49 12.47 11.56 -25.46
N ALA A 50 13.34 12.57 -25.55
CA ALA A 50 13.05 13.98 -25.30
C ALA A 50 12.02 14.64 -26.23
N GLU A 51 11.52 13.95 -27.25
CA GLU A 51 10.69 14.53 -28.30
C GLU A 51 9.18 14.29 -28.14
N SER A 52 8.77 13.36 -27.27
CA SER A 52 7.35 13.13 -27.00
C SER A 52 7.11 12.98 -25.50
N GLY A 53 6.35 13.93 -24.93
CA GLY A 53 5.81 13.87 -23.56
C GLY A 53 4.73 12.81 -23.40
N CYS A 54 4.87 11.67 -24.08
CA CYS A 54 3.92 10.58 -24.06
C CYS A 54 4.12 9.73 -22.80
N TRP A 55 3.00 9.36 -22.18
CA TRP A 55 2.96 8.42 -21.09
C TRP A 55 2.75 7.02 -21.64
N LEU A 56 3.54 6.06 -21.17
CA LEU A 56 3.36 4.65 -21.46
C LEU A 56 3.02 3.92 -20.17
N ARG A 57 2.04 3.02 -20.24
CA ARG A 57 1.69 2.16 -19.10
C ARG A 57 2.52 0.89 -19.16
N ARG A 58 3.28 0.62 -18.10
CA ARG A 58 4.00 -0.64 -17.96
C ARG A 58 2.98 -1.77 -17.80
N GLN A 59 2.89 -2.65 -18.79
CA GLN A 59 2.17 -3.91 -18.65
C GLN A 59 3.09 -4.88 -17.91
N MET A 60 2.63 -5.42 -16.78
CA MET A 60 3.29 -6.57 -16.17
C MET A 60 3.06 -7.79 -17.04
N ARG A 61 4.13 -8.51 -17.41
CA ARG A 61 3.99 -9.85 -17.96
C ARG A 61 3.43 -10.72 -16.85
N THR A 62 2.22 -11.22 -17.02
CA THR A 62 1.73 -12.35 -16.22
C THR A 62 2.58 -13.56 -16.59
N TYR A 63 3.26 -14.16 -15.62
CA TYR A 63 3.83 -15.50 -15.83
C TYR A 63 2.65 -16.47 -16.05
N GLN A 64 2.67 -17.17 -17.19
CA GLN A 64 1.82 -18.35 -17.42
C GLN A 64 2.43 -19.54 -16.71
#